data_AF-A0A0M9ZUN9-F1
#
_entry.id   AF-A0A0M9ZUN9-F1
#
_cell.length_a   1.000
_cell.length_b   1.000
_cell.length_c   1.000
_cell.angle_alpha   90.00
_cell.angle_beta   90.00
_cell.angle_gamma   90.00
#
_symmetry.space_group_name_H-M   'P 1'
#
loop_
_entity.id
_entity.type
_entity.pdbx_description
1 polymer ?
#
loop_
_entity_poly.entity_id
_entity_poly.type
_entity_poly.pdbx_seq_one_letter_code
_entity_poly.pdbx_strand_id
1 'polypeptide(L)'
;MIGDWIAESRVRVDQMRLLVLKTAWLMNAAGNKGAHTGIKAIKIATLRSVHWILDTAIQTRGAAGLSQDFPLACARVRSLRLADGPCELQRKALARAGLRTRTAATYRSAAAEPSQPLTTAARSHS
;
A
#
# COMPACT_ATOMS: atom_id res chain seq x y z
N MET A 1 -14.54 6.45 -21.22
CA MET A 1 -15.94 6.93 -21.18
C MET A 1 -16.33 7.18 -19.72
N ILE A 2 -17.34 8.02 -19.41
CA ILE A 2 -17.74 8.35 -18.02
C ILE A 2 -18.11 7.08 -17.20
N GLY A 3 -18.71 6.07 -17.85
CA GLY A 3 -19.03 4.79 -17.20
C GLY A 3 -17.81 4.07 -16.63
N ASP A 4 -16.67 4.13 -17.33
CA ASP A 4 -15.41 3.51 -16.87
C ASP A 4 -14.92 4.16 -15.57
N TRP A 5 -15.05 5.49 -15.48
CA TRP A 5 -14.66 6.24 -14.28
C TRP A 5 -15.54 5.92 -13.08
N ILE A 6 -16.84 5.70 -13.30
CA ILE A 6 -17.77 5.27 -12.25
C ILE A 6 -17.42 3.86 -11.77
N ALA A 7 -17.20 2.92 -12.70
CA ALA A 7 -16.82 1.56 -12.40
C ALA A 7 -15.49 1.49 -11.62
N GLU A 8 -14.45 2.19 -12.09
CA GLU A 8 -13.14 2.25 -11.44
C GLU A 8 -13.23 2.91 -10.05
N SER A 9 -14.04 3.98 -9.91
CA SER A 9 -14.28 4.60 -8.60
C SER A 9 -14.91 3.61 -7.61
N ARG A 10 -15.86 2.80 -8.07
CA ARG A 10 -16.50 1.78 -7.22
C ARG A 10 -15.50 0.72 -6.77
N VAL A 11 -14.71 0.20 -7.70
CA VAL A 11 -13.66 -0.81 -7.39
C VAL A 11 -12.67 -0.26 -6.36
N ARG A 12 -12.21 0.98 -6.54
CA ARG A 12 -11.28 1.64 -5.58
C ARG A 12 -11.89 1.78 -4.20
N VAL A 13 -13.16 2.19 -4.11
CA VAL A 13 -13.86 2.32 -2.83
C VAL A 13 -13.94 0.98 -2.10
N ASP A 14 -14.27 -0.09 -2.82
CA ASP A 14 -14.38 -1.41 -2.21
C ASP A 14 -13.00 -1.97 -1.79
N GLN A 15 -11.95 -1.75 -2.58
CA GLN A 15 -10.57 -2.06 -2.18
C GLN A 15 -10.13 -1.32 -0.91
N MET A 16 -10.43 -0.01 -0.81
CA MET A 16 -10.11 0.79 0.37
C MET A 16 -10.86 0.30 1.60
N ARG A 17 -12.16 0.01 1.48
CA ARG A 17 -12.98 -0.51 2.58
C ARG A 17 -12.41 -1.81 3.14
N LEU A 18 -12.06 -2.75 2.27
CA LEU A 18 -11.45 -4.02 2.69
C LEU A 18 -10.09 -3.81 3.37
N LEU A 19 -9.26 -2.90 2.86
CA LEU A 19 -7.96 -2.58 3.47
C LEU A 19 -8.11 -1.94 4.86
N VAL A 20 -9.11 -1.07 5.04
CA VAL A 20 -9.47 -0.47 6.32
C VAL A 20 -9.90 -1.54 7.31
N LEU A 21 -10.86 -2.39 6.95
CA LEU A 21 -11.36 -3.46 7.81
C LEU A 21 -10.26 -4.45 8.19
N LYS A 22 -9.42 -4.86 7.23
CA LYS A 22 -8.27 -5.74 7.49
C LYS A 22 -7.32 -5.15 8.53
N THR A 23 -7.01 -3.86 8.42
CA THR A 23 -6.07 -3.24 9.36
C THR A 23 -6.71 -3.02 10.73
N ALA A 24 -8.00 -2.66 10.78
CA ALA A 24 -8.73 -2.57 12.05
C ALA A 24 -8.72 -3.93 12.77
N TRP A 25 -8.97 -5.02 12.04
CA TRP A 25 -8.84 -6.37 12.57
C TRP A 25 -7.43 -6.67 13.08
N LEU A 26 -6.38 -6.33 12.31
CA LEU A 26 -4.99 -6.51 12.75
C LEU A 26 -4.65 -5.68 14.00
N MET A 27 -5.20 -4.48 14.13
CA MET A 27 -5.01 -3.64 15.31
C MET A 27 -5.63 -4.27 16.55
N ASN A 28 -6.80 -4.88 16.40
CA ASN A 28 -7.46 -5.59 17.50
C ASN A 28 -6.72 -6.88 17.88
N ALA A 29 -6.21 -7.63 16.89
CA ALA A 29 -5.57 -8.93 17.12
C ALA A 29 -4.10 -8.84 17.60
N ALA A 30 -3.31 -7.93 17.02
CA ALA A 30 -1.86 -7.83 17.24
C ALA A 30 -1.41 -6.48 17.83
N GLY A 31 -2.36 -5.63 18.20
CA GLY A 31 -2.10 -4.28 18.69
C GLY A 31 -1.58 -3.32 17.61
N ASN A 32 -1.44 -2.06 18.00
CA ASN A 32 -1.07 -0.98 17.08
C ASN A 32 0.34 -1.17 16.46
N LYS A 33 1.26 -1.80 17.20
CA LYS A 33 2.62 -2.11 16.72
C LYS A 33 2.60 -3.23 15.67
N GLY A 34 1.81 -4.30 15.87
CA GLY A 34 1.66 -5.39 14.92
C GLY A 34 0.97 -4.97 13.61
N ALA A 35 0.05 -4.00 13.70
CA ALA A 35 -0.66 -3.46 12.54
C ALA A 35 0.05 -2.29 11.84
N HIS A 36 1.25 -1.90 12.27
CA HIS A 36 1.89 -0.66 11.83
C HIS A 36 2.05 -0.57 10.30
N THR A 37 2.37 -1.68 9.64
CA THR A 37 2.46 -1.78 8.18
C THR A 37 1.12 -1.53 7.50
N GLY A 38 0.02 -2.05 8.06
CA GLY A 38 -1.34 -1.86 7.54
C GLY A 38 -1.81 -0.41 7.68
N ILE A 39 -1.53 0.23 8.81
CA ILE A 39 -1.92 1.63 9.05
C ILE A 39 -1.27 2.57 8.02
N LYS A 40 0.02 2.34 7.72
CA LYS A 40 0.72 3.07 6.66
C LYS A 40 0.09 2.81 5.30
N ALA A 41 -0.20 1.55 4.99
CA ALA A 41 -0.77 1.16 3.71
C ALA A 41 -2.14 1.82 3.47
N ILE A 42 -3.03 1.84 4.48
CA ILE A 42 -4.33 2.52 4.39
C ILE A 42 -4.15 3.97 4.01
N LYS A 43 -3.31 4.70 4.73
CA LYS A 43 -3.15 6.14 4.49
C LYS A 43 -2.69 6.43 3.06
N ILE A 44 -1.72 5.66 2.58
CA ILE A 44 -1.19 5.80 1.21
C ILE A 44 -2.26 5.47 0.17
N ALA A 45 -2.92 4.32 0.32
CA ALA A 45 -3.89 3.82 -0.66
C ALA A 45 -5.15 4.70 -0.69
N THR A 46 -5.64 5.11 0.48
CA THR A 46 -6.88 5.87 0.61
C THR A 46 -6.74 7.27 0.02
N LEU A 47 -5.71 8.01 0.42
CA LEU A 47 -5.52 9.37 -0.06
C LEU A 47 -5.21 9.43 -1.56
N ARG A 48 -4.49 8.44 -2.11
CA ARG A 48 -4.25 8.34 -3.55
C ARG A 48 -5.54 8.09 -4.31
N SER A 49 -6.38 7.18 -3.83
CA SER A 49 -7.60 6.78 -4.52
C SER A 49 -8.68 7.86 -4.43
N VAL A 50 -8.89 8.47 -3.26
CA VAL A 50 -9.84 9.57 -3.09
C VAL A 50 -9.43 10.78 -3.93
N HIS A 51 -8.14 11.12 -3.97
CA HIS A 51 -7.66 12.19 -4.84
C HIS A 51 -7.98 11.94 -6.30
N TRP A 52 -7.77 10.71 -6.79
CA TRP A 52 -8.09 10.34 -8.17
C TRP A 52 -9.60 10.40 -8.45
N ILE A 53 -10.44 9.92 -7.54
CA ILE A 53 -11.91 9.98 -7.68
C ILE A 53 -12.38 11.44 -7.76
N LEU A 54 -11.86 12.30 -6.89
CA LEU A 54 -12.21 13.73 -6.88
C LEU A 54 -11.77 14.45 -8.16
N ASP A 55 -10.55 14.19 -8.62
CA ASP A 55 -10.01 14.76 -9.87
C ASP A 55 -10.89 14.37 -11.07
N THR A 56 -11.29 13.10 -11.11
CA THR A 56 -12.18 12.58 -12.15
C THR A 56 -13.59 13.21 -12.05
N ALA A 57 -14.10 13.42 -10.84
CA ALA A 57 -15.36 14.12 -10.62
C ALA A 57 -15.32 15.58 -11.09
N ILE A 58 -14.21 16.30 -10.84
CA ILE A 58 -13.99 17.65 -11.39
C ILE A 58 -14.05 17.59 -12.92
N GLN A 59 -13.31 16.65 -13.52
CA GLN A 59 -13.25 16.52 -14.97
C GLN A 59 -14.62 16.28 -15.61
N THR A 60 -15.49 15.47 -14.98
CA THR A 60 -16.86 15.25 -15.47
C THR A 60 -17.76 16.49 -15.44
N ARG A 61 -17.42 17.48 -14.59
CA ARG A 61 -18.19 18.73 -14.40
C ARG A 61 -17.63 19.90 -15.23
N GLY A 62 -16.50 19.72 -15.92
CA GLY A 62 -15.83 20.79 -16.66
C GLY A 62 -15.42 21.95 -15.75
N ALA A 63 -15.49 23.19 -16.26
CA ALA A 63 -15.13 24.39 -15.49
C ALA A 63 -15.98 24.55 -14.21
N ALA A 64 -17.22 24.06 -14.20
CA ALA A 64 -18.09 24.09 -13.03
C ALA A 64 -17.52 23.28 -11.86
N GLY A 65 -16.72 22.24 -12.14
CA GLY A 65 -16.03 21.43 -11.12
C GLY A 65 -14.96 22.19 -10.33
N LEU A 66 -14.54 23.37 -10.79
CA LEU A 66 -13.63 24.26 -10.06
C LEU A 66 -14.37 25.30 -9.21
N SER A 67 -15.68 25.43 -9.38
CA SER A 67 -16.52 26.35 -8.62
C SER A 67 -16.72 25.86 -7.18
N GLN A 68 -17.04 26.79 -6.27
CA GLN A 68 -17.46 26.48 -4.89
C GLN A 68 -18.89 25.93 -4.81
N ASP A 69 -19.63 25.94 -5.92
CA ASP A 69 -21.02 25.44 -5.99
C ASP A 69 -21.11 23.93 -5.74
N PHE A 70 -20.02 23.19 -5.98
CA PHE A 70 -19.94 21.76 -5.72
C PHE A 70 -19.00 21.50 -4.54
N PRO A 71 -19.39 20.65 -3.56
CA PRO A 71 -18.57 20.35 -2.39
C PRO A 71 -17.43 19.37 -2.70
N LEU A 72 -16.61 19.66 -3.71
CA LEU A 72 -15.47 18.84 -4.12
C LEU A 72 -14.25 19.18 -3.23
N ALA A 73 -14.00 18.34 -2.22
CA ALA A 73 -13.05 18.59 -1.14
C ALA A 73 -11.55 18.39 -1.52
N CYS A 74 -11.13 18.83 -2.72
CA CYS A 74 -9.79 18.59 -3.25
C CYS A 74 -8.67 19.18 -2.39
N ALA A 75 -8.83 20.41 -1.90
CA ALA A 75 -7.86 21.04 -1.02
C ALA A 75 -7.67 20.26 0.29
N ARG A 76 -8.76 19.77 0.88
CA ARG A 76 -8.70 18.97 2.12
C ARG A 76 -7.95 17.66 1.91
N VAL A 77 -8.24 16.92 0.84
CA VAL A 77 -7.55 15.65 0.54
C VAL A 77 -6.07 15.89 0.25
N ARG A 78 -5.73 16.99 -0.43
CA ARG A 78 -4.34 17.42 -0.64
C ARG A 78 -3.62 17.66 0.69
N SER A 79 -4.25 18.38 1.62
CA SER A 79 -3.68 18.66 2.94
C SER A 79 -3.46 17.39 3.78
N LEU A 80 -4.40 16.44 3.72
CA LEU A 80 -4.28 15.16 4.44
C LEU A 80 -3.09 14.30 3.98
N ARG A 81 -2.58 14.52 2.76
CA ARG A 81 -1.36 13.85 2.29
C ARG A 81 -0.10 14.32 3.01
N LEU A 82 -0.15 15.50 3.64
CA LEU A 82 0.94 16.11 4.41
C LEU A 82 0.75 15.89 5.92
N ALA A 83 -0.50 15.95 6.39
CA ALA A 83 -0.86 15.70 7.80
C ALA A 83 -0.37 14.32 8.27
N ASP A 84 -0.15 14.12 9.57
CA ASP A 84 0.25 12.84 10.23
C ASP A 84 1.42 12.09 9.56
N GLY A 85 2.36 12.84 9.00
CA GLY A 85 3.49 12.33 8.23
C GLY A 85 3.18 12.22 6.73
N PRO A 86 3.96 12.90 5.86
CA PRO A 86 3.79 12.84 4.41
C PRO A 86 3.73 11.42 3.84
N CYS A 87 2.94 11.24 2.79
CA CYS A 87 2.78 9.94 2.11
C CYS A 87 4.12 9.33 1.66
N GLU A 88 5.12 10.15 1.35
CA GLU A 88 6.47 9.78 0.96
C GLU A 88 7.20 9.06 2.11
N LEU A 89 7.08 9.61 3.33
CA LEU A 89 7.66 8.99 4.53
C LEU A 89 6.96 7.68 4.86
N GLN A 90 5.64 7.62 4.71
CA GLN A 90 4.88 6.39 4.93
C GLN A 90 5.27 5.32 3.90
N ARG A 91 5.42 5.68 2.62
CA ARG A 91 5.90 4.76 1.56
C ARG A 91 7.31 4.25 1.84
N LYS A 92 8.23 5.13 2.22
CA LYS A 92 9.60 4.75 2.59
C LYS A 92 9.62 3.80 3.78
N ALA A 93 8.80 4.06 4.80
CA ALA A 93 8.69 3.17 5.95
C ALA A 93 8.09 1.81 5.59
N LEU A 94 7.04 1.79 4.75
CA LEU A 94 6.42 0.56 4.24
C LEU A 94 7.40 -0.29 3.42
N ALA A 95 8.16 0.35 2.52
CA ALA A 95 9.17 -0.32 1.71
C ALA A 95 10.28 -0.94 2.58
N ARG A 96 10.78 -0.20 3.58
CA ARG A 96 11.78 -0.72 4.53
C ARG A 96 11.27 -1.94 5.30
N ALA A 97 10.01 -1.94 5.74
CA ALA A 97 9.42 -3.08 6.42
C ALA A 97 9.37 -4.31 5.50
N GLY A 98 8.94 -4.15 4.24
CA GLY A 98 8.90 -5.24 3.26
C GLY A 98 10.27 -5.83 2.94
N LEU A 99 11.30 -4.98 2.78
CA LEU A 99 12.67 -5.44 2.51
C LEU A 99 13.26 -6.23 3.68
N ARG A 100 13.07 -5.76 4.93
CA ARG A 100 13.55 -6.50 6.12
C ARG A 100 12.95 -7.89 6.22
N THR A 101 11.64 -8.01 5.98
CA THR A 101 10.96 -9.32 5.97
C THR A 101 11.52 -10.24 4.89
N ARG A 102 11.75 -9.71 3.67
CA ARG A 102 12.29 -10.50 2.56
C ARG A 102 13.72 -10.96 2.84
N THR A 103 14.59 -10.06 3.29
CA THR A 103 15.97 -10.40 3.66
C THR A 103 16.01 -11.48 4.74
N ALA A 104 15.18 -11.36 5.79
CA ALA A 104 15.08 -12.40 6.83
C ALA A 104 14.58 -13.74 6.29
N ALA A 105 13.65 -13.75 5.33
CA ALA A 105 13.19 -14.97 4.67
C ALA A 105 14.30 -15.61 3.82
N THR A 106 15.06 -14.82 3.06
CA THR A 106 16.19 -15.30 2.25
C THR A 106 17.31 -15.89 3.11
N TYR A 107 17.65 -15.27 4.24
CA TYR A 107 18.63 -15.85 5.17
C TYR A 107 18.12 -17.13 5.82
N ARG A 108 16.83 -17.22 6.14
CA ARG A 108 16.21 -18.43 6.69
C ARG A 108 16.21 -19.58 5.67
N SER A 109 15.95 -19.29 4.39
CA SER A 109 16.03 -20.32 3.34
C SER A 109 17.46 -20.76 3.07
N ALA A 110 18.42 -19.84 3.06
CA ALA A 110 19.85 -20.16 2.91
C ALA A 110 20.40 -20.97 4.08
N ALA A 111 19.92 -20.74 5.30
CA ALA A 111 20.27 -21.52 6.49
C ALA A 111 19.54 -22.87 6.57
N ALA A 112 18.51 -23.10 5.76
CA ALA A 112 17.75 -24.35 5.71
C ALA A 112 18.27 -25.31 4.63
N GLU A 113 19.16 -24.88 3.73
CA GLU A 113 19.91 -25.81 2.88
C GLU A 113 20.98 -26.50 3.74
N PRO A 114 20.90 -27.83 3.94
CA PRO A 114 21.97 -28.54 4.62
C PRO A 114 23.23 -28.43 3.74
N SER A 115 24.31 -27.90 4.32
CA SER A 115 25.63 -27.94 3.70
C SER A 115 25.97 -29.39 3.37
N GLN A 116 25.78 -29.81 2.12
CA GLN A 116 26.37 -31.05 1.65
C GLN A 116 27.88 -30.90 1.85
N PRO A 117 28.53 -31.75 2.67
CA PRO A 117 29.98 -31.73 2.72
C PRO A 117 30.44 -32.03 1.29
N LEU A 118 31.36 -31.21 0.78
CA LEU A 118 32.09 -31.48 -0.46
C LEU A 118 32.82 -32.81 -0.25
N THR A 119 32.16 -33.94 -0.52
CA THR A 119 32.81 -35.23 -0.51
C THR A 119 33.69 -35.25 -1.74
N THR A 120 34.98 -35.07 -1.51
CA THR A 120 36.08 -35.37 -2.41
C THR A 120 35.89 -36.78 -2.97
N ALA A 121 35.18 -36.92 -4.09
CA ALA A 121 35.20 -38.15 -4.87
C ALA A 121 36.43 -38.08 -5.79
N ALA A 122 37.59 -38.40 -5.21
CA ALA A 122 38.70 -38.93 -5.97
C ALA A 122 38.18 -40.18 -6.71
N ARG A 123 37.83 -40.04 -7.98
CA ARG A 123 37.71 -41.18 -8.90
C ARG A 123 39.04 -41.32 -9.62
N SER A 124 39.93 -42.05 -8.97
CA SER A 124 40.91 -42.90 -9.63
C SER A 124 40.18 -43.90 -10.52
N HIS A 125 40.43 -43.88 -11.82
CA HIS A 125 40.35 -45.00 -12.79
C HIS A 125 40.92 -44.43 -14.10
N SER A 126 42.20 -44.71 -14.40
CA SER A 126 42.67 -45.86 -15.20
C SER A 126 42.18 -45.81 -16.63
#